data_AF-A0A445KRB1-F1
#
_entry.id   AF-A0A445KRB1-F1
#
_cell.length_a   1.000
_cell.length_b   1.000
_cell.length_c   1.000
_cell.angle_alpha   90.00
_cell.angle_beta   90.00
_cell.angle_gamma   90.00
#
_symmetry.space_group_name_H-M   'P 1'
#
loop_
_entity.id
_entity.type
_entity.pdbx_description
1 polymer ?
#
loop_
_entity_poly.entity_id
_entity_poly.type
_entity_poly.pdbx_seq_one_letter_code
_entity_poly.pdbx_strand_id
1 'polypeptide(L)'
;MIEFIVTNNGSGHSVTGLRYKEYQLQDFSSWFLKELNNSRNWERLKVCLVKSDDCNNLSKKYKTPKQYKSAKLSPIEAGCCRPPSQCGYPAVNASYYDLTFHPVSPNNDCKRYKNYRAVKCYDCDSCKAGVAQYMKTEWRVVAIFNVVLFVVLVRQTNILALFQDYNNQRTLILKVIGALILSTFVLCIASVLYTSWDAARDEMLQGAILKLEGNLLYL
;
A
#
# COMPACT_ATOMS: atom_id res chain seq x y z
N MET A 1 -9.78 3.97 -0.53
CA MET A 1 -8.83 3.45 -1.53
C MET A 1 -8.16 4.59 -2.31
N ILE A 2 -8.91 5.49 -2.96
CA ILE A 2 -8.33 6.64 -3.68
C ILE A 2 -7.46 7.49 -2.73
N GLU A 3 -7.93 7.80 -1.52
CA GLU A 3 -7.13 8.52 -0.53
C GLU A 3 -5.83 7.77 -0.18
N PHE A 4 -5.89 6.47 0.09
CA PHE A 4 -4.69 5.64 0.37
C PHE A 4 -3.68 5.66 -0.79
N ILE A 5 -4.16 5.68 -2.04
CA ILE A 5 -3.34 5.64 -3.26
C ILE A 5 -2.80 7.02 -3.67
N VAL A 6 -3.61 8.07 -3.48
CA VAL A 6 -3.34 9.43 -3.97
C VAL A 6 -2.67 10.33 -2.94
N THR A 7 -2.85 10.06 -1.63
CA THR A 7 -2.19 10.86 -0.59
C THR A 7 -0.66 10.72 -0.65
N ASN A 8 0.06 11.84 -0.60
CA ASN A 8 1.54 11.82 -0.59
C ASN A 8 2.14 11.43 0.76
N ASN A 9 1.31 11.29 1.81
CA ASN A 9 1.77 11.05 3.19
C ASN A 9 2.59 9.75 3.31
N GLY A 10 2.27 8.71 2.54
CA GLY A 10 3.04 7.45 2.49
C GLY A 10 4.28 7.45 1.58
N SER A 11 4.75 8.58 1.05
CA SER A 11 5.86 8.60 0.07
C SER A 11 7.23 8.19 0.64
N GLY A 12 7.31 7.91 1.94
CA GLY A 12 8.49 7.47 2.67
C GLY A 12 9.35 8.65 3.16
N HIS A 13 9.92 8.49 4.34
CA HIS A 13 10.78 9.44 5.03
C HIS A 13 12.23 9.26 4.57
N SER A 14 12.87 10.37 4.19
CA SER A 14 14.29 10.39 3.88
C SER A 14 15.10 10.38 5.16
N VAL A 15 16.13 9.53 5.22
CA VAL A 15 17.07 9.48 6.34
C VAL A 15 18.43 9.95 5.88
N THR A 16 19.06 10.83 6.67
CA THR A 16 20.37 11.38 6.37
C THR A 16 21.40 10.28 6.12
N GLY A 17 22.08 10.33 4.97
CA GLY A 17 23.12 9.36 4.59
C GLY A 17 22.59 8.04 4.00
N LEU A 18 21.28 7.91 3.78
CA LEU A 18 20.65 6.79 3.08
C LEU A 18 19.95 7.29 1.80
N ARG A 19 20.07 6.54 0.70
CA ARG A 19 19.36 6.84 -0.55
C ARG A 19 17.94 6.30 -0.61
N TYR A 20 17.67 5.23 0.12
CA TYR A 20 16.35 4.62 0.19
C TYR A 20 15.54 5.24 1.33
N LYS A 21 14.23 5.08 1.25
CA LYS A 21 13.29 5.70 2.18
C LYS A 21 12.86 4.73 3.27
N GLU A 22 12.51 5.27 4.43
CA GLU A 22 11.86 4.53 5.51
C GLU A 22 10.37 4.80 5.52
N TYR A 23 9.57 3.82 5.93
CA TYR A 23 8.12 3.92 5.93
C TYR A 23 7.60 3.78 7.34
N GLN A 24 6.64 4.63 7.71
CA GLN A 24 6.03 4.59 9.03
C GLN A 24 4.56 4.24 8.89
N LEU A 25 4.06 3.44 9.83
CA LEU A 25 2.71 2.88 9.73
C LEU A 25 1.64 3.98 9.83
N GLN A 26 1.88 5.01 10.63
CA GLN A 26 1.02 6.18 10.79
C GLN A 26 0.81 7.01 9.52
N ASP A 27 1.63 6.83 8.49
CA ASP A 27 1.48 7.57 7.22
C ASP A 27 0.31 7.04 6.37
N PHE A 28 -0.24 5.89 6.74
CA PHE A 28 -1.28 5.19 6.00
C PHE A 28 -2.66 5.30 6.69
N SER A 29 -3.72 5.17 5.89
CA SER A 29 -5.11 5.28 6.38
C SER A 29 -5.43 4.27 7.47
N SER A 30 -6.19 4.69 8.48
CA SER A 30 -6.60 3.87 9.64
C SER A 30 -7.26 2.54 9.26
N TRP A 31 -8.02 2.50 8.17
CA TRP A 31 -8.64 1.25 7.67
C TRP A 31 -7.58 0.18 7.37
N PHE A 32 -6.51 0.55 6.66
CA PHE A 32 -5.47 -0.39 6.22
C PHE A 32 -4.65 -0.89 7.41
N LEU A 33 -4.48 -0.02 8.42
CA LEU A 33 -3.87 -0.41 9.69
C LEU A 33 -4.68 -1.47 10.42
N LYS A 34 -6.01 -1.35 10.40
CA LYS A 34 -6.91 -2.35 10.98
C LYS A 34 -6.77 -3.70 10.27
N GLU A 35 -6.61 -3.68 8.95
CA GLU A 35 -6.43 -4.90 8.16
C GLU A 35 -5.08 -5.59 8.43
N LEU A 36 -3.98 -4.84 8.46
CA LEU A 36 -2.66 -5.39 8.81
C LEU A 36 -2.50 -5.75 10.29
N ASN A 37 -3.34 -5.21 11.16
CA ASN A 37 -3.41 -5.62 12.56
C ASN A 37 -4.27 -6.87 12.78
N ASN A 38 -5.01 -7.33 11.77
CA ASN A 38 -5.66 -8.63 11.83
C ASN A 38 -4.59 -9.73 11.78
N SER A 39 -4.41 -10.44 12.89
CA SER A 39 -3.37 -11.45 13.06
C SER A 39 -3.42 -12.55 11.99
N ARG A 40 -4.61 -12.97 11.56
CA ARG A 40 -4.74 -14.06 10.58
C ARG A 40 -4.22 -13.67 9.19
N ASN A 41 -4.56 -12.46 8.74
CA ASN A 41 -4.15 -11.97 7.42
C ASN A 41 -2.66 -11.61 7.41
N TRP A 42 -2.16 -11.02 8.50
CA TRP A 42 -0.73 -10.77 8.66
C TRP A 42 0.09 -12.04 8.68
N GLU A 43 -0.36 -13.10 9.36
CA GLU A 43 0.37 -14.36 9.40
C GLU A 43 0.53 -14.98 8.00
N ARG A 44 -0.51 -14.96 7.16
CA ARG A 44 -0.42 -15.44 5.78
C ARG A 44 0.59 -14.62 4.97
N LEU A 45 0.53 -13.30 5.07
CA LEU A 45 1.48 -12.41 4.40
C LEU A 45 2.91 -12.63 4.91
N LYS A 46 3.09 -12.75 6.22
CA LYS A 46 4.40 -12.98 6.85
C LYS A 46 5.04 -14.26 6.35
N VAL A 47 4.30 -15.37 6.25
CA VAL A 47 4.83 -16.63 5.69
C VAL A 47 5.38 -16.41 4.28
N CYS A 48 4.70 -15.60 3.45
CA CYS A 48 5.17 -15.28 2.11
C CYS A 48 6.44 -14.41 2.14
N LEU A 49 6.48 -13.38 3.00
CA LEU A 49 7.63 -12.48 3.14
C LEU A 49 8.87 -13.19 3.70
N VAL A 50 8.68 -14.11 4.64
CA VAL A 50 9.77 -14.91 5.22
C VAL A 50 10.39 -15.84 4.19
N LYS A 51 9.57 -16.41 3.32
CA LYS A 51 10.02 -17.31 2.25
C LYS A 51 10.54 -16.54 1.03
N SER A 52 10.18 -15.27 0.85
CA SER A 52 10.66 -14.49 -0.27
C SER A 52 12.17 -14.28 -0.17
N ASP A 53 12.82 -14.25 -1.33
CA ASP A 53 14.26 -14.04 -1.39
C ASP A 53 14.67 -12.57 -1.30
N ASP A 54 13.73 -11.64 -1.09
CA ASP A 54 13.98 -10.20 -1.03
C ASP A 54 15.05 -9.87 0.04
N CYS A 55 14.85 -10.37 1.26
CA CYS A 55 15.80 -10.15 2.36
C CYS A 55 17.08 -11.00 2.22
N ASN A 56 16.98 -12.19 1.65
CA ASN A 56 18.13 -13.09 1.51
C ASN A 56 19.11 -12.60 0.42
N ASN A 57 18.58 -12.07 -0.68
CA ASN A 57 19.36 -11.57 -1.80
C ASN A 57 19.99 -10.21 -1.55
N LEU A 58 19.57 -9.47 -0.51
CA LEU A 58 20.17 -8.17 -0.15
C LEU A 58 21.68 -8.27 0.08
N SER A 59 22.12 -9.29 0.83
CA SER A 59 23.54 -9.55 1.08
C SER A 59 24.32 -9.95 -0.17
N LYS A 60 23.67 -10.62 -1.14
CA LYS A 60 24.26 -10.99 -2.43
C LYS A 60 24.39 -9.78 -3.36
N LYS A 61 23.38 -8.91 -3.36
CA LYS A 61 23.27 -7.72 -4.22
C LYS A 61 24.16 -6.58 -3.75
N TYR A 62 24.28 -6.38 -2.43
CA TYR A 62 25.05 -5.29 -1.83
C TYR A 62 26.10 -5.83 -0.87
N LYS A 63 27.33 -6.02 -1.38
CA LYS A 63 28.44 -6.62 -0.62
C LYS A 63 29.03 -5.68 0.42
N THR A 64 29.01 -4.37 0.16
CA THR A 64 29.65 -3.37 1.04
C THR A 64 28.61 -2.46 1.71
N PRO A 65 28.85 -1.98 2.95
CA PRO A 65 27.96 -1.03 3.61
C PRO A 65 27.77 0.27 2.81
N LYS A 66 28.81 0.73 2.09
CA LYS A 66 28.72 1.92 1.24
C LYS A 66 27.74 1.73 0.08
N GLN A 67 27.82 0.58 -0.60
CA GLN A 67 26.86 0.23 -1.67
C GLN A 67 25.45 0.10 -1.10
N TYR A 68 25.31 -0.53 0.07
CA TYR A 68 24.01 -0.68 0.73
C TYR A 68 23.37 0.66 1.10
N LYS A 69 24.13 1.62 1.64
CA LYS A 69 23.61 2.98 1.95
C LYS A 69 23.11 3.72 0.71
N SER A 70 23.73 3.47 -0.44
CA SER A 70 23.34 4.06 -1.73
C SER A 70 22.38 3.19 -2.55
N ALA A 71 21.92 2.07 -1.99
CA ALA A 71 21.08 1.12 -2.68
C ALA A 71 19.70 1.70 -2.99
N LYS A 72 19.12 1.23 -4.10
CA LYS A 72 17.68 1.35 -4.36
C LYS A 72 17.01 0.12 -3.77
N LEU A 73 16.44 0.27 -2.58
CA LEU A 73 15.69 -0.79 -1.91
C LEU A 73 14.20 -0.68 -2.25
N SER A 74 13.54 -1.82 -2.40
CA SER A 74 12.08 -1.89 -2.44
C SER A 74 11.49 -1.53 -1.07
N PRO A 75 10.21 -1.15 -0.99
CA PRO A 75 9.56 -0.89 0.30
C PRO A 75 9.61 -2.07 1.28
N ILE A 76 9.54 -3.31 0.76
CA ILE A 76 9.68 -4.54 1.54
C ILE A 76 11.12 -4.70 2.04
N GLU A 77 12.12 -4.51 1.16
CA GLU A 77 13.53 -4.61 1.53
C GLU A 77 13.91 -3.58 2.61
N ALA A 78 13.39 -2.36 2.50
CA ALA A 78 13.64 -1.29 3.45
C ALA A 78 12.87 -1.42 4.77
N GLY A 79 11.67 -2.00 4.76
CA GLY A 79 10.82 -2.11 5.96
C GLY A 79 10.98 -3.42 6.74
N CYS A 80 11.22 -4.55 6.07
CA CYS A 80 11.19 -5.88 6.69
C CYS A 80 12.57 -6.48 6.94
N CYS A 81 13.56 -6.18 6.08
CA CYS A 81 14.87 -6.84 6.15
C CYS A 81 15.85 -6.18 7.12
N ARG A 82 15.56 -4.95 7.57
CA ARG A 82 16.44 -4.13 8.40
C ARG A 82 15.70 -3.55 9.61
N PRO A 83 16.41 -3.18 10.68
CA PRO A 83 15.84 -2.37 11.75
C PRO A 83 15.70 -0.90 11.31
N PRO A 84 14.74 -0.17 11.90
CA PRO A 84 14.61 1.27 11.72
C PRO A 84 15.90 2.04 12.05
N SER A 85 16.19 3.13 11.34
CA SER A 85 17.42 3.90 11.62
C SER A 85 17.43 4.52 13.02
N GLN A 86 16.26 4.86 13.57
CA GLN A 86 16.11 5.35 14.95
C GLN A 86 16.52 4.32 16.02
N CYS A 87 16.66 3.04 15.64
CA CYS A 87 17.28 2.07 16.52
C CYS A 87 18.77 2.36 16.64
N GLY A 88 19.50 2.76 15.60
CA GLY A 88 20.92 3.10 15.74
C GLY A 88 21.87 1.89 15.85
N TYR A 89 21.42 0.69 15.48
CA TYR A 89 22.30 -0.48 15.37
C TYR A 89 23.35 -0.28 14.26
N PRO A 90 24.64 -0.51 14.52
CA PRO A 90 25.66 -0.46 13.47
C PRO A 90 25.44 -1.56 12.44
N ALA A 91 25.40 -1.19 11.15
CA ALA A 91 25.32 -2.16 10.06
C ALA A 91 26.70 -2.76 9.78
N VAL A 92 26.85 -4.07 10.02
CA VAL A 92 28.07 -4.83 9.68
C VAL A 92 28.03 -5.22 8.20
N ASN A 93 26.87 -5.67 7.72
CA ASN A 93 26.60 -5.95 6.31
C ASN A 93 25.14 -5.60 5.96
N ALA A 94 24.73 -5.82 4.70
CA ALA A 94 23.39 -5.47 4.23
C ALA A 94 22.23 -6.22 4.93
N SER A 95 22.51 -7.34 5.59
CA SER A 95 21.53 -8.21 6.25
C SER A 95 21.89 -8.50 7.71
N TYR A 96 22.85 -7.80 8.32
CA TYR A 96 23.38 -8.11 9.65
C TYR A 96 23.79 -6.83 10.37
N TYR A 97 23.27 -6.69 11.58
CA TYR A 97 23.45 -5.53 12.43
C TYR A 97 24.06 -5.96 13.76
N ASP A 98 24.95 -5.16 14.32
CA ASP A 98 25.48 -5.45 15.65
C ASP A 98 24.44 -5.10 16.72
N LEU A 99 23.95 -6.12 17.42
CA LEU A 99 22.92 -5.99 18.46
C LEU A 99 23.51 -5.93 19.87
N THR A 100 24.83 -6.03 20.03
CA THR A 100 25.50 -5.84 21.34
C THR A 100 25.44 -4.38 21.77
N PHE A 101 25.36 -3.46 20.81
CA PHE A 101 25.03 -2.08 21.08
C PHE A 101 23.55 -2.00 21.46
N HIS A 102 23.24 -1.49 22.66
CA HIS A 102 21.87 -1.30 23.16
C HIS A 102 21.49 0.18 23.14
N PRO A 103 21.03 0.69 21.99
CA PRO A 103 20.56 2.04 21.87
C PRO A 103 19.23 2.21 22.63
N VAL A 104 19.12 3.30 23.39
CA VAL A 104 17.91 3.67 24.13
C VAL A 104 16.89 4.25 23.15
N SER A 105 16.26 3.39 22.35
CA SER A 105 15.16 3.78 21.47
C SER A 105 13.82 3.47 22.12
N PRO A 106 12.86 4.42 22.15
CA PRO A 106 11.51 4.15 22.61
C PRO A 106 10.71 3.27 21.63
N ASN A 107 11.21 3.06 20.41
CA ASN A 107 10.51 2.25 19.41
C ASN A 107 10.57 0.75 19.73
N ASN A 108 9.40 0.13 19.81
CA ASN A 108 9.24 -1.31 20.05
C ASN A 108 9.79 -2.18 18.90
N ASP A 109 9.86 -1.66 17.67
CA ASP A 109 10.46 -2.35 16.51
C ASP A 109 11.92 -2.75 16.78
N CYS A 110 12.66 -1.93 17.54
CA CYS A 110 14.04 -2.22 17.90
C CYS A 110 14.16 -3.47 18.80
N LYS A 111 13.15 -3.75 19.62
CA LYS A 111 13.10 -4.95 20.49
C LYS A 111 12.70 -6.20 19.72
N ARG A 112 11.82 -6.03 18.71
CA ARG A 112 11.31 -7.11 17.87
C ARG A 112 12.33 -7.58 16.84
N TYR A 113 13.17 -6.68 16.33
CA TYR A 113 14.18 -7.03 15.33
C TYR A 113 15.18 -8.07 15.84
N LYS A 114 15.47 -9.08 15.02
CA LYS A 114 16.55 -10.07 15.25
C LYS A 114 17.33 -10.34 13.96
N ASN A 115 18.59 -10.76 14.08
CA ASN A 115 19.42 -11.09 12.91
C ASN A 115 19.08 -12.43 12.23
N TYR A 116 18.11 -13.19 12.72
CA TYR A 116 17.70 -14.47 12.14
C TYR A 116 16.91 -14.28 10.84
N ARG A 117 17.20 -15.11 9.82
CA ARG A 117 16.51 -15.07 8.52
C ARG A 117 14.99 -15.21 8.63
N ALA A 118 14.52 -16.05 9.55
CA ALA A 118 13.09 -16.33 9.73
C ALA A 118 12.34 -15.26 10.55
N VAL A 119 13.04 -14.34 11.21
CA VAL A 119 12.42 -13.38 12.16
C VAL A 119 12.56 -11.95 11.67
N LYS A 120 13.79 -11.52 11.31
CA LYS A 120 14.13 -10.14 10.88
C LYS A 120 13.25 -9.08 11.56
N CYS A 121 12.66 -8.17 10.80
CA CYS A 121 11.65 -7.23 11.28
C CYS A 121 10.24 -7.63 10.80
N TYR A 122 9.97 -8.91 10.54
CA TYR A 122 8.69 -9.33 9.98
C TYR A 122 7.50 -9.13 10.94
N ASP A 123 7.73 -8.89 12.23
CA ASP A 123 6.67 -8.52 13.20
C ASP A 123 6.73 -7.03 13.60
N CYS A 124 7.52 -6.22 12.89
CA CYS A 124 7.65 -4.78 13.13
C CYS A 124 6.56 -3.97 12.42
N ASP A 125 6.23 -2.81 12.99
CA ASP A 125 5.30 -1.87 12.35
C ASP A 125 5.94 -1.22 11.12
N SER A 126 7.27 -1.08 11.10
CA SER A 126 8.04 -0.67 9.91
C SER A 126 7.90 -1.64 8.73
N CYS A 127 7.79 -2.96 8.99
CA CYS A 127 7.57 -3.94 7.92
C CYS A 127 6.14 -3.87 7.38
N LYS A 128 5.15 -3.74 8.27
CA LYS A 128 3.75 -3.46 7.88
C LYS A 128 3.65 -2.20 7.01
N ALA A 129 4.38 -1.15 7.36
CA ALA A 129 4.44 0.07 6.56
C ALA A 129 5.10 -0.14 5.18
N GLY A 130 6.15 -0.95 5.11
CA GLY A 130 6.76 -1.37 3.84
C GLY A 130 5.80 -2.13 2.94
N VAL A 131 5.01 -3.06 3.51
CA VAL A 131 3.95 -3.80 2.81
C VAL A 131 2.84 -2.84 2.34
N ALA A 132 2.44 -1.91 3.18
CA ALA A 132 1.47 -0.87 2.83
C ALA A 132 1.90 -0.09 1.59
N GLN A 133 3.16 0.33 1.56
CA GLN A 133 3.70 1.07 0.44
C GLN A 133 3.84 0.21 -0.82
N TYR A 134 4.25 -1.05 -0.67
CA TYR A 134 4.33 -1.99 -1.79
C TYR A 134 2.95 -2.15 -2.46
N MET A 135 1.93 -2.45 -1.66
CA MET A 135 0.55 -2.58 -2.16
C MET A 135 0.04 -1.27 -2.77
N LYS A 136 0.27 -0.13 -2.12
CA LYS A 136 -0.10 1.18 -2.67
C LYS A 136 0.48 1.41 -4.06
N THR A 137 1.73 1.01 -4.27
CA THR A 137 2.45 1.22 -5.53
C THR A 137 1.90 0.30 -6.63
N GLU A 138 1.73 -0.99 -6.34
CA GLU A 138 1.20 -1.98 -7.28
C GLU A 138 -0.22 -1.65 -7.75
N TRP A 139 -1.08 -1.20 -6.83
CA TRP A 139 -2.50 -0.96 -7.11
C TRP A 139 -2.82 0.47 -7.56
N ARG A 140 -1.80 1.33 -7.66
CA ARG A 140 -1.99 2.74 -8.07
C ARG A 140 -2.58 2.87 -9.47
N VAL A 141 -2.16 2.02 -10.40
CA VAL A 141 -2.61 2.07 -11.80
C VAL A 141 -4.10 1.72 -11.91
N VAL A 142 -4.55 0.70 -11.17
CA VAL A 142 -5.96 0.26 -11.14
C VAL A 142 -6.86 1.38 -10.61
N ALA A 143 -6.42 2.10 -9.58
CA ALA A 143 -7.19 3.23 -9.06
C ALA A 143 -7.25 4.41 -10.03
N ILE A 144 -6.16 4.72 -10.75
CA ILE A 144 -6.16 5.77 -11.78
C ILE A 144 -7.16 5.41 -12.88
N PHE A 145 -7.15 4.16 -13.36
CA PHE A 145 -8.09 3.70 -14.38
C PHE A 145 -9.55 3.85 -13.94
N ASN A 146 -9.88 3.45 -12.70
CA ASN A 146 -11.23 3.60 -12.15
C ASN A 146 -11.67 5.06 -12.02
N VAL A 147 -10.77 5.97 -11.62
CA VAL A 147 -11.08 7.41 -11.54
C VAL A 147 -11.36 7.99 -12.93
N VAL A 148 -10.57 7.62 -13.94
CA VAL A 148 -10.79 8.07 -15.32
C VAL A 148 -12.15 7.59 -15.84
N LEU A 149 -12.48 6.32 -15.62
CA LEU A 149 -13.78 5.74 -15.98
C LEU A 149 -14.93 6.53 -15.34
N PHE A 150 -14.82 6.83 -14.04
CA PHE A 150 -15.83 7.61 -13.32
C PHE A 150 -16.02 9.01 -13.92
N VAL A 151 -14.94 9.73 -14.23
CA VAL A 151 -15.03 11.06 -14.85
C VAL A 151 -15.71 11.02 -16.21
N VAL A 152 -15.41 10.01 -17.04
CA VAL A 152 -16.04 9.83 -18.36
C VAL A 152 -17.54 9.61 -18.22
N LEU A 153 -17.97 8.77 -17.28
CA LEU A 153 -19.38 8.48 -17.02
C LEU A 153 -20.15 9.72 -16.55
N VAL A 154 -19.55 10.53 -15.66
CA VAL A 154 -20.16 11.79 -15.17
C VAL A 154 -20.27 12.85 -16.28
N ARG A 155 -19.33 12.88 -17.23
CA ARG A 155 -19.44 13.77 -18.40
C ARG A 155 -20.60 13.37 -19.30
N GLN A 156 -20.84 12.07 -19.47
CA GLN A 156 -21.94 11.57 -20.30
C GLN A 156 -23.32 11.94 -19.73
N THR A 157 -23.49 11.92 -18.40
CA THR A 157 -24.76 12.30 -17.76
C THR A 157 -25.04 13.80 -17.84
N ASN A 158 -24.00 14.65 -17.76
CA ASN A 158 -24.16 16.10 -17.89
C ASN A 158 -24.59 16.54 -19.31
N ILE A 159 -24.17 15.82 -20.36
CA ILE A 159 -24.58 16.10 -21.74
C ILE A 159 -26.07 15.76 -21.97
N LEU A 160 -26.56 14.66 -21.39
CA LEU A 160 -27.97 14.26 -21.45
C LEU A 160 -28.90 15.28 -20.77
N ALA A 161 -28.46 15.84 -19.64
CA ALA A 161 -29.20 16.91 -18.95
C ALA A 161 -29.30 18.19 -19.80
N LEU A 162 -28.23 18.57 -20.51
CA LEU A 162 -28.26 19.69 -21.46
C LEU A 162 -29.14 19.41 -22.68
N PHE A 163 -29.19 18.17 -23.18
CA PHE A 163 -30.10 17.77 -24.25
C PHE A 163 -31.58 17.84 -23.84
N GLN A 164 -31.90 17.54 -22.57
CA GLN A 164 -33.25 17.72 -22.03
C GLN A 164 -33.64 19.19 -21.87
N ASP A 165 -32.70 20.06 -21.50
CA ASP A 165 -32.95 21.51 -21.38
C ASP A 165 -33.07 22.19 -22.76
N TYR A 166 -32.35 21.68 -23.78
CA TYR A 166 -32.47 22.14 -25.17
C TYR A 166 -33.82 21.76 -25.81
N ASN A 167 -34.48 20.69 -25.34
CA ASN A 167 -35.74 20.17 -25.90
C ASN A 167 -36.97 20.55 -25.02
N ASN A 168 -37.17 21.86 -24.86
CA ASN A 168 -38.45 22.58 -24.66
C ASN A 168 -39.17 22.61 -23.28
N GLN A 169 -39.72 23.81 -22.98
CA GLN A 169 -40.66 24.11 -21.90
C GLN A 169 -42.06 23.53 -22.20
N ARG A 170 -42.51 22.45 -21.53
CA ARG A 170 -43.95 22.30 -21.13
C ARG A 170 -44.38 21.10 -20.27
N THR A 171 -43.51 20.28 -19.71
CA THR A 171 -43.99 19.09 -18.96
C THR A 171 -43.20 18.86 -17.68
N LEU A 172 -43.77 19.32 -16.56
CA LEU A 172 -43.31 19.06 -15.20
C LEU A 172 -43.10 17.54 -14.97
N ILE A 173 -43.97 16.71 -15.55
CA ILE A 173 -43.91 15.25 -15.51
C ILE A 173 -42.61 14.71 -16.15
N LEU A 174 -42.19 15.24 -17.30
CA LEU A 174 -40.94 14.83 -17.97
C LEU A 174 -39.71 15.27 -17.17
N LYS A 175 -39.76 16.42 -16.50
CA LYS A 175 -38.71 16.87 -15.57
C LYS A 175 -38.63 15.99 -14.32
N VAL A 176 -39.77 15.57 -13.76
CA VAL A 176 -39.84 14.66 -12.60
C VAL A 176 -39.36 13.26 -12.96
N ILE A 177 -39.78 12.73 -14.12
CA ILE A 177 -39.29 11.44 -14.62
C ILE A 177 -37.78 11.50 -14.90
N GLY A 178 -37.29 12.59 -15.52
CA GLY A 178 -35.86 12.81 -15.73
C GLY A 178 -35.08 12.86 -14.42
N ALA A 179 -35.58 13.56 -13.40
CA ALA A 179 -34.96 13.63 -12.07
C ALA A 179 -34.99 12.29 -11.32
N LEU A 180 -36.05 11.49 -11.47
CA LEU A 180 -36.17 10.15 -10.89
C LEU A 180 -35.27 9.14 -11.58
N ILE A 181 -35.14 9.20 -12.91
CA ILE A 181 -34.19 8.37 -13.66
C ILE A 181 -32.76 8.77 -13.30
N LEU A 182 -32.47 10.07 -13.19
CA LEU A 182 -31.16 10.56 -12.77
C LEU A 182 -30.82 10.13 -11.33
N SER A 183 -31.77 10.23 -10.39
CA SER A 183 -31.54 9.83 -9.00
C SER A 183 -31.35 8.33 -8.86
N THR A 184 -32.15 7.51 -9.57
CA THR A 184 -31.98 6.05 -9.59
C THR A 184 -30.68 5.63 -10.27
N PHE A 185 -30.28 6.31 -11.35
CA PHE A 185 -29.00 6.06 -12.02
C PHE A 185 -27.81 6.46 -11.13
N VAL A 186 -27.89 7.58 -10.43
CA VAL A 186 -26.85 8.02 -9.46
C VAL A 186 -26.77 7.06 -8.28
N LEU A 187 -27.89 6.59 -7.75
CA LEU A 187 -27.91 5.59 -6.67
C LEU A 187 -27.36 4.24 -7.13
N CYS A 188 -27.67 3.83 -8.37
CA CYS A 188 -27.14 2.62 -8.98
C CYS A 188 -25.62 2.73 -9.22
N ILE A 189 -25.15 3.89 -9.67
CA ILE A 189 -23.70 4.16 -9.77
C ILE A 189 -23.07 4.16 -8.39
N ALA A 190 -23.67 4.81 -7.39
CA ALA A 190 -23.14 4.85 -6.04
C ALA A 190 -23.06 3.44 -5.42
N SER A 191 -24.05 2.59 -5.66
CA SER A 191 -24.04 1.20 -5.20
C SER A 191 -23.02 0.36 -5.97
N VAL A 192 -22.91 0.51 -7.29
CA VAL A 192 -21.87 -0.16 -8.10
C VAL A 192 -20.48 0.30 -7.70
N LEU A 193 -20.29 1.59 -7.40
CA LEU A 193 -19.03 2.12 -6.91
C LEU A 193 -18.73 1.62 -5.51
N TYR A 194 -19.73 1.54 -4.62
CA TYR A 194 -19.57 0.99 -3.28
C TYR A 194 -19.22 -0.50 -3.31
N THR A 195 -19.92 -1.31 -4.11
CA THR A 195 -19.64 -2.74 -4.25
C THR A 195 -18.32 -2.98 -4.96
N SER A 196 -17.99 -2.20 -6.00
CA SER A 196 -16.66 -2.24 -6.63
C SER A 196 -15.56 -1.81 -5.66
N TRP A 197 -15.86 -0.91 -4.71
CA TRP A 197 -14.90 -0.44 -3.71
C TRP A 197 -14.63 -1.49 -2.63
N ASP A 198 -15.66 -2.23 -2.19
CA ASP A 198 -15.50 -3.35 -1.26
C ASP A 198 -14.80 -4.52 -1.96
N ALA A 199 -15.23 -4.87 -3.18
CA ALA A 199 -14.60 -5.90 -4.01
C ALA A 199 -13.13 -5.58 -4.30
N ALA A 200 -12.81 -4.36 -4.74
CA ALA A 200 -11.42 -3.97 -5.01
C ALA A 200 -10.57 -3.96 -3.74
N ARG A 201 -11.16 -3.72 -2.56
CA ARG A 201 -10.42 -3.77 -1.28
C ARG A 201 -10.02 -5.20 -0.91
N ASP A 202 -10.95 -6.14 -1.04
CA ASP A 202 -10.68 -7.56 -0.80
C ASP A 202 -9.72 -8.14 -1.85
N GLU A 203 -9.88 -7.76 -3.12
CA GLU A 203 -8.97 -8.09 -4.21
C GLU A 203 -7.56 -7.53 -3.99
N MET A 204 -7.42 -6.33 -3.40
CA MET A 204 -6.10 -5.77 -3.09
C MET A 204 -5.30 -6.66 -2.14
N LEU A 205 -5.93 -7.11 -1.05
CA LEU A 205 -5.27 -7.95 -0.05
C LEU A 205 -5.02 -9.37 -0.60
N GLN A 206 -6.05 -9.97 -1.20
CA GLN A 206 -5.96 -11.33 -1.75
C GLN A 206 -5.00 -11.38 -2.95
N GLY A 207 -5.02 -10.37 -3.81
CA GLY A 207 -4.10 -10.24 -4.93
C GLY A 207 -2.67 -9.95 -4.48
N ALA A 208 -2.46 -9.22 -3.38
CA ALA A 208 -1.13 -9.09 -2.78
C ALA A 208 -0.61 -10.42 -2.22
N ILE A 209 -1.45 -11.18 -1.53
CA ILE A 209 -1.11 -12.54 -1.06
C ILE A 209 -0.78 -13.44 -2.26
N LEU A 210 -1.66 -13.52 -3.26
CA LEU A 210 -1.46 -14.34 -4.45
C LEU A 210 -0.21 -13.94 -5.25
N LYS A 211 0.11 -12.64 -5.32
CA LYS A 211 1.31 -12.18 -6.03
C LYS A 211 2.58 -12.50 -5.26
N LEU A 212 2.56 -12.41 -3.93
CA LEU A 212 3.68 -12.83 -3.08
C LEU A 212 3.85 -14.36 -3.08
N GLU A 213 2.76 -15.13 -3.07
CA GLU A 213 2.75 -16.59 -3.21
C GLU A 213 3.21 -17.02 -4.61
N GLY A 214 2.77 -16.33 -5.66
CA GLY A 214 3.15 -16.57 -7.04
C GLY A 214 4.65 -16.37 -7.27
N ASN A 215 5.24 -15.30 -6.73
CA ASN A 215 6.69 -15.09 -6.77
C ASN A 215 7.49 -16.22 -6.10
N LEU A 216 6.84 -17.00 -5.23
CA LEU A 216 7.43 -18.14 -4.55
C LEU A 216 7.45 -19.42 -5.41
N LEU A 217 6.55 -19.53 -6.39
CA LEU A 217 6.43 -20.69 -7.28
C LEU A 217 7.33 -20.61 -8.53
N TYR A 218 7.90 -19.43 -8.80
CA TYR A 218 8.84 -19.18 -9.91
C TYR A 218 10.32 -19.13 -9.46
N LEU A 219 10.62 -19.53 -8.22
CA LEU A 219 11.96 -19.69 -7.64
C LEU A 219 12.20 -21.16 -7.27
#